data_AF-A0A5S3WYK7-F1
#
_entry.id   AF-A0A5S3WYK7-F1
#
_cell.length_a   1.000
_cell.length_b   1.000
_cell.length_c   1.000
_cell.angle_alpha   90.00
_cell.angle_beta   90.00
_cell.angle_gamma   90.00
#
_symmetry.space_group_name_H-M   'P 1'
#
loop_
_entity.id
_entity.type
_entity.pdbx_description
1 polymer ?
#
loop_
_entity_poly.entity_id
_entity_poly.type
_entity_poly.pdbx_seq_one_letter_code
_entity_poly.pdbx_strand_id
1 'polypeptide(L)'
;MKKSTIMLALGGALSAAVVGAHIYANQQAELVVEQQITQFAEQSDMLIEYQGSSYNLFTNTVKVQSLVVKDAAEQQALINIGEFSLQGYEADRISDFTEVKLSNVTLSPAIAAELEQQSTALAGTHFALTSSMRYDEQTGNSQFRSAVEAAGVVGLEFNFDLGNSAELMSTSLEMQQQGSEITLEQELQMQSKLLSALQSLEPQKLTFAIDGQPKLELLVTELLTSKGLTKEQFQQMLTMQLAQVPVSDAVKQGITGFASGLNTLKVDVSVDEAMNFDAFSQQVQMLAADPEGLEKFLNLTVSGS
;
A
#
# COMPACT_ATOMS: atom_id res chain seq x y z
N MET A 1 11.72 9.68 20.74
CA MET A 1 12.19 9.42 19.35
C MET A 1 11.04 9.72 18.40
N LYS A 2 11.34 10.20 17.19
CA LYS A 2 10.47 11.16 16.47
C LYS A 2 9.47 10.46 15.54
N LYS A 3 8.21 10.87 15.62
CA LYS A 3 7.01 10.72 14.74
C LYS A 3 7.14 9.99 13.38
N SER A 4 8.29 10.09 12.68
CA SER A 4 8.60 9.32 11.46
C SER A 4 8.79 7.81 11.71
N THR A 5 9.24 7.41 12.91
CA THR A 5 9.46 6.00 13.25
C THR A 5 8.15 5.22 13.40
N ILE A 6 7.04 5.88 13.77
CA ILE A 6 5.72 5.21 13.95
C ILE A 6 5.03 4.97 12.60
N MET A 7 5.15 5.89 11.63
CA MET A 7 4.68 5.65 10.25
C MET A 7 5.55 4.63 9.50
N LEU A 8 6.87 4.63 9.74
CA LEU A 8 7.77 3.58 9.25
C LEU A 8 7.55 2.25 9.97
N ALA A 9 7.13 2.24 11.24
CA ALA A 9 6.71 1.03 11.95
C ALA A 9 5.35 0.53 11.46
N LEU A 10 4.42 1.40 11.06
CA LEU A 10 3.20 1.00 10.37
C LEU A 10 3.54 0.40 8.99
N GLY A 11 4.33 1.07 8.16
CA GLY A 11 4.76 0.51 6.85
C GLY A 11 5.64 -0.75 6.98
N GLY A 12 6.49 -0.82 8.01
CA GLY A 12 7.43 -1.90 8.31
C GLY A 12 6.81 -3.11 9.00
N ALA A 13 5.82 -2.92 9.88
CA ALA A 13 5.02 -4.00 10.44
C ALA A 13 4.06 -4.58 9.38
N LEU A 14 3.59 -3.75 8.44
CA LEU A 14 2.76 -4.17 7.31
C LEU A 14 3.55 -4.97 6.26
N SER A 15 4.84 -4.69 6.06
CA SER A 15 5.72 -5.47 5.19
C SER A 15 6.30 -6.71 5.88
N ALA A 16 6.55 -6.65 7.18
CA ALA A 16 7.09 -7.79 7.92
C ALA A 16 6.07 -8.92 8.16
N ALA A 17 4.77 -8.64 8.13
CA ALA A 17 3.74 -9.68 8.05
C ALA A 17 3.73 -10.42 6.70
N VAL A 18 4.34 -9.84 5.66
CA VAL A 18 4.53 -10.46 4.33
C VAL A 18 5.81 -11.29 4.29
N VAL A 19 6.88 -10.83 4.96
CA VAL A 19 8.18 -11.53 5.02
C VAL A 19 8.13 -12.68 6.03
N GLY A 20 7.47 -12.47 7.16
CA GLY A 20 7.23 -13.48 8.20
C GLY A 20 6.21 -14.55 7.83
N ALA A 21 6.00 -14.88 6.56
CA ALA A 21 5.19 -16.05 6.19
C ALA A 21 5.96 -17.00 5.26
N HIS A 22 7.25 -16.74 5.05
CA HIS A 22 8.09 -17.39 4.05
C HIS A 22 8.81 -18.68 4.49
N ILE A 23 8.63 -19.12 5.75
CA ILE A 23 9.46 -20.17 6.36
C ILE A 23 8.56 -21.36 6.75
N TYR A 24 8.67 -22.39 5.91
CA TYR A 24 8.35 -23.82 6.13
C TYR A 24 6.89 -24.25 6.31
N ALA A 25 6.25 -24.56 5.19
CA ALA A 25 5.03 -25.37 5.13
C ALA A 25 5.35 -26.88 5.24
N ASN A 26 5.38 -27.41 6.47
CA ASN A 26 4.76 -28.71 6.82
C ASN A 26 4.91 -29.03 8.32
N GLN A 27 3.93 -28.60 9.12
CA GLN A 27 3.32 -29.23 10.31
C GLN A 27 2.53 -28.16 11.08
N GLN A 28 1.27 -28.46 11.43
CA GLN A 28 0.32 -27.67 12.26
C GLN A 28 0.41 -26.14 12.03
N ALA A 29 -0.55 -25.53 11.32
CA ALA A 29 -0.54 -24.08 11.00
C ALA A 29 -0.18 -23.15 12.18
N GLU A 30 -0.45 -23.57 13.41
CA GLU A 30 -0.06 -22.93 14.66
C GLU A 30 1.47 -22.80 14.85
N LEU A 31 2.26 -23.84 14.55
CA LEU A 31 3.72 -23.85 14.70
C LEU A 31 4.42 -22.89 13.73
N VAL A 32 3.92 -22.80 12.49
CA VAL A 32 4.49 -21.91 11.46
C VAL A 32 4.18 -20.45 11.79
N VAL A 33 2.94 -20.16 12.20
CA VAL A 33 2.55 -18.83 12.66
C VAL A 33 3.35 -18.41 13.89
N GLU A 34 3.56 -19.32 14.84
CA GLU A 34 4.34 -19.07 16.07
C GLU A 34 5.82 -18.79 15.77
N GLN A 35 6.47 -19.58 14.91
CA GLN A 35 7.87 -19.36 14.51
C GLN A 35 8.06 -17.99 13.86
N GLN A 36 7.14 -17.62 12.98
CA GLN A 36 7.22 -16.37 12.24
C GLN A 36 6.98 -15.14 13.09
N ILE A 37 5.99 -15.21 13.98
CA ILE A 37 5.75 -14.18 14.98
C ILE A 37 6.97 -14.02 15.89
N THR A 38 7.60 -15.14 16.27
CA THR A 38 8.79 -15.13 17.12
C THR A 38 9.97 -14.46 16.40
N GLN A 39 10.23 -14.80 15.13
CA GLN A 39 11.30 -14.17 14.35
C GLN A 39 11.05 -12.67 14.13
N PHE A 40 9.81 -12.27 13.86
CA PHE A 40 9.47 -10.86 13.79
C PHE A 40 9.73 -10.16 15.12
N ALA A 41 9.32 -10.75 16.24
CA ALA A 41 9.52 -10.16 17.56
C ALA A 41 11.01 -9.99 17.90
N GLU A 42 11.84 -10.95 17.53
CA GLU A 42 13.31 -10.89 17.70
C GLU A 42 13.96 -9.78 16.87
N GLN A 43 13.36 -9.38 15.74
CA GLN A 43 13.93 -8.40 14.81
C GLN A 43 13.35 -6.99 14.96
N SER A 44 12.17 -6.85 15.58
CA SER A 44 11.40 -5.61 15.54
C SER A 44 11.29 -4.84 16.85
N ASP A 45 11.85 -5.35 17.96
CA ASP A 45 11.61 -4.84 19.32
C ASP A 45 10.11 -4.76 19.68
N MET A 46 9.29 -5.65 19.09
CA MET A 46 7.84 -5.69 19.27
C MET A 46 7.41 -7.08 19.72
N LEU A 47 6.31 -7.16 20.46
CA LEU A 47 5.67 -8.43 20.84
C LEU A 47 4.35 -8.57 20.11
N ILE A 48 4.05 -9.76 19.61
CA ILE A 48 2.75 -10.08 19.01
C ILE A 48 2.10 -11.18 19.84
N GLU A 49 0.91 -10.89 20.35
CA GLU A 49 0.01 -11.88 20.95
C GLU A 49 -1.15 -12.15 19.99
N TYR A 50 -1.72 -13.35 20.02
CA TYR A 50 -2.88 -13.71 19.20
C TYR A 50 -3.75 -14.76 19.93
N GLN A 51 -5.03 -14.87 19.57
CA GLN A 51 -5.96 -15.79 20.24
C GLN A 51 -6.18 -17.11 19.50
N GLY A 52 -5.91 -17.15 18.20
CA GLY A 52 -6.04 -18.37 17.43
C GLY A 52 -5.65 -18.20 15.97
N SER A 53 -5.38 -19.33 15.31
CA SER A 53 -5.12 -19.40 13.89
C SER A 53 -5.96 -20.49 13.22
N SER A 54 -6.21 -20.36 11.92
CA SER A 54 -6.89 -21.37 11.12
C SER A 54 -6.31 -21.39 9.71
N TYR A 55 -6.47 -22.53 9.04
CA TYR A 55 -6.00 -22.71 7.67
C TYR A 55 -7.08 -23.32 6.80
N ASN A 56 -7.35 -22.71 5.65
CA ASN A 56 -8.25 -23.20 4.64
C ASN A 56 -7.45 -23.80 3.48
N LEU A 57 -7.51 -25.13 3.35
CA LEU A 57 -6.84 -25.90 2.30
C LEU A 57 -7.33 -25.59 0.88
N PHE A 58 -8.60 -25.20 0.71
CA PHE A 58 -9.18 -24.97 -0.61
C PHE A 58 -8.74 -23.64 -1.23
N THR A 59 -8.53 -22.64 -0.38
CA THR A 59 -8.13 -21.28 -0.80
C THR A 59 -6.68 -20.99 -0.47
N ASN A 60 -5.96 -21.95 0.13
CA ASN A 60 -4.62 -21.78 0.68
C ASN A 60 -4.55 -20.50 1.55
N THR A 61 -5.47 -20.39 2.51
CA THR A 61 -5.61 -19.17 3.33
C THR A 61 -5.29 -19.45 4.78
N VAL A 62 -4.29 -18.77 5.32
CA VAL A 62 -4.04 -18.68 6.76
C VAL A 62 -4.83 -17.51 7.31
N LYS A 63 -5.48 -17.69 8.45
CA LYS A 63 -6.13 -16.62 9.21
C LYS A 63 -5.64 -16.63 10.64
N VAL A 64 -5.37 -15.45 11.21
CA VAL A 64 -5.02 -15.27 12.61
C VAL A 64 -5.99 -14.27 13.22
N GLN A 65 -6.52 -14.59 14.40
CA GLN A 65 -7.56 -13.81 15.06
C GLN A 65 -7.02 -13.06 16.27
N SER A 66 -7.51 -11.83 16.42
CA SER A 66 -7.28 -10.97 17.60
C SER A 66 -5.80 -10.81 17.93
N LEU A 67 -5.03 -10.32 16.94
CA LEU A 67 -3.62 -10.02 17.13
C LEU A 67 -3.47 -8.73 17.93
N VAL A 68 -2.55 -8.71 18.88
CA VAL A 68 -2.18 -7.53 19.66
C VAL A 68 -0.70 -7.30 19.49
N VAL A 69 -0.35 -6.17 18.92
CA VAL A 69 1.02 -5.74 18.67
C VAL A 69 1.42 -4.78 19.78
N LYS A 70 2.50 -5.08 20.50
CA LYS A 70 2.98 -4.35 21.67
C LYS A 70 4.43 -3.92 21.49
N ASP A 71 4.82 -2.84 22.16
CA ASP A 71 6.23 -2.50 22.37
C ASP A 71 6.88 -3.57 23.28
N ALA A 72 8.06 -4.10 22.92
CA ALA A 72 8.67 -5.17 23.71
C ALA A 72 9.25 -4.69 25.05
N ALA A 73 9.68 -3.43 25.15
CA ALA A 73 10.27 -2.87 26.36
C ALA A 73 9.19 -2.43 27.37
N GLU A 74 8.17 -1.74 26.88
CA GLU A 74 7.09 -1.17 27.70
C GLU A 74 5.90 -2.13 27.86
N GLN A 75 5.83 -3.20 27.05
CA GLN A 75 4.69 -4.12 26.94
C GLN A 75 3.35 -3.44 26.70
N GLN A 76 3.39 -2.19 26.22
CA GLN A 76 2.20 -1.42 25.93
C GLN A 76 1.64 -1.83 24.56
N ALA A 77 0.35 -2.12 24.52
CA ALA A 77 -0.35 -2.36 23.26
C ALA A 77 -0.29 -1.10 22.39
N LEU A 78 0.08 -1.28 21.13
CA LEU A 78 0.19 -0.26 20.11
C LEU A 78 -0.97 -0.39 19.11
N ILE A 79 -1.25 -1.61 18.66
CA ILE A 79 -2.27 -1.90 17.66
C ILE A 79 -2.96 -3.22 18.01
N ASN A 80 -4.28 -3.29 17.83
CA ASN A 80 -5.02 -4.54 17.83
C ASN A 80 -5.57 -4.81 16.43
N ILE A 81 -5.52 -6.04 15.96
CA ILE A 81 -5.99 -6.47 14.65
C ILE A 81 -7.02 -7.57 14.88
N GLY A 82 -8.27 -7.34 14.49
CA GLY A 82 -9.33 -8.34 14.66
C GLY A 82 -9.07 -9.62 13.85
N GLU A 83 -8.69 -9.47 12.58
CA GLU A 83 -8.31 -10.59 11.72
C GLU A 83 -7.12 -10.19 10.82
N PHE A 84 -6.10 -11.03 10.81
CA PHE A 84 -5.08 -11.10 9.76
C PHE A 84 -5.42 -12.28 8.85
N SER A 85 -5.27 -12.12 7.54
CA SER A 85 -5.34 -13.22 6.59
C SER A 85 -4.30 -13.11 5.50
N LEU A 86 -3.73 -14.26 5.14
CA LEU A 86 -2.82 -14.44 4.02
C LEU A 86 -3.39 -15.54 3.12
N GLN A 87 -3.70 -15.20 1.88
CA GLN A 87 -4.28 -16.11 0.89
C GLN A 87 -3.32 -16.35 -0.26
N GLY A 88 -3.31 -17.60 -0.77
CA GLY A 88 -2.73 -17.95 -2.07
C GLY A 88 -1.21 -18.09 -2.08
N TYR A 89 -0.54 -17.75 -0.97
CA TYR A 89 0.91 -17.78 -0.84
C TYR A 89 1.50 -19.19 -0.98
N GLU A 90 2.54 -19.32 -1.80
CA GLU A 90 3.30 -20.54 -2.03
C GLU A 90 4.78 -20.26 -1.81
N ALA A 91 5.45 -21.11 -1.01
CA ALA A 91 6.80 -20.82 -0.55
C ALA A 91 7.90 -21.18 -1.57
N ASP A 92 7.61 -22.11 -2.47
CA ASP A 92 8.57 -22.70 -3.40
C ASP A 92 8.46 -22.16 -4.82
N ARG A 93 7.44 -21.34 -5.11
CA ARG A 93 7.21 -20.73 -6.42
C ARG A 93 6.56 -19.35 -6.30
N ILE A 94 6.66 -18.58 -7.38
CA ILE A 94 5.90 -17.34 -7.51
C ILE A 94 4.42 -17.72 -7.60
N SER A 95 3.63 -17.28 -6.62
CA SER A 95 2.19 -17.54 -6.60
C SER A 95 1.47 -16.73 -7.67
N ASP A 96 0.50 -17.36 -8.36
CA ASP A 96 -0.37 -16.67 -9.32
C ASP A 96 -1.22 -15.57 -8.65
N PHE A 97 -1.50 -15.74 -7.35
CA PHE A 97 -2.20 -14.77 -6.53
C PHE A 97 -1.77 -14.85 -5.07
N THR A 98 -1.44 -13.71 -4.49
CA THR A 98 -1.23 -13.54 -3.05
C THR A 98 -2.04 -12.36 -2.55
N GLU A 99 -2.75 -12.52 -1.44
CA GLU A 99 -3.45 -11.42 -0.77
C GLU A 99 -3.15 -11.42 0.73
N VAL A 100 -2.85 -10.24 1.25
CA VAL A 100 -2.71 -9.94 2.67
C VAL A 100 -3.84 -8.99 3.05
N LYS A 101 -4.59 -9.35 4.08
CA LYS A 101 -5.69 -8.52 4.58
C LYS A 101 -5.66 -8.41 6.09
N LEU A 102 -5.73 -7.18 6.56
CA LEU A 102 -5.96 -6.82 7.96
C LEU A 102 -7.36 -6.24 8.08
N SER A 103 -8.15 -6.80 8.99
CA SER A 103 -9.51 -6.34 9.24
C SER A 103 -9.67 -5.90 10.69
N ASN A 104 -10.48 -4.86 10.89
CA ASN A 104 -10.85 -4.37 12.21
C ASN A 104 -9.62 -3.98 13.07
N VAL A 105 -8.71 -3.23 12.46
CA VAL A 105 -7.51 -2.70 13.12
C VAL A 105 -7.89 -1.53 14.01
N THR A 106 -7.53 -1.56 15.28
CA THR A 106 -7.70 -0.47 16.23
C THR A 106 -6.36 -0.03 16.80
N LEU A 107 -6.24 1.26 17.05
CA LEU A 107 -5.03 1.84 17.63
C LEU A 107 -5.13 1.86 19.15
N SER A 108 -3.99 1.85 19.82
CA SER A 108 -3.94 2.04 21.27
C SER A 108 -4.52 3.41 21.66
N PRO A 109 -5.04 3.58 22.89
CA PRO A 109 -5.60 4.85 23.32
C PRO A 109 -4.65 6.04 23.17
N ALA A 110 -3.33 5.82 23.35
CA ALA A 110 -2.32 6.85 23.19
C ALA A 110 -2.21 7.32 21.73
N ILE A 111 -2.10 6.38 20.78
CA ILE A 111 -1.99 6.68 19.35
C ILE A 111 -3.33 7.23 18.81
N ALA A 112 -4.45 6.66 19.24
CA ALA A 112 -5.78 7.15 18.90
C ALA A 112 -5.97 8.61 19.35
N ALA A 113 -5.57 8.95 20.57
CA ALA A 113 -5.62 10.32 21.07
C ALA A 113 -4.77 11.30 20.24
N GLU A 114 -3.61 10.86 19.73
CA GLU A 114 -2.79 11.69 18.83
C GLU A 114 -3.47 11.96 17.49
N LEU A 115 -4.16 10.97 16.91
CA LEU A 115 -4.94 11.16 15.69
C LEU A 115 -6.18 12.02 15.93
N GLU A 116 -6.86 11.83 17.05
CA GLU A 116 -8.02 12.62 17.44
C GLU A 116 -7.68 14.11 17.66
N GLN A 117 -6.45 14.42 18.09
CA GLN A 117 -5.95 15.80 18.12
C GLN A 117 -5.85 16.44 16.73
N GLN A 118 -5.65 15.64 15.67
CA GLN A 118 -5.64 16.15 14.29
C GLN A 118 -7.06 16.32 13.77
N SER A 119 -7.96 15.38 14.09
CA SER A 119 -9.37 15.43 13.70
C SER A 119 -10.22 14.47 14.53
N THR A 120 -11.33 14.97 15.05
CA THR A 120 -12.33 14.17 15.77
C THR A 120 -13.04 13.17 14.86
N ALA A 121 -13.00 13.37 13.53
CA ALA A 121 -13.50 12.39 12.56
C ALA A 121 -12.86 11.01 12.71
N LEU A 122 -11.59 10.98 13.15
CA LEU A 122 -10.81 9.75 13.35
C LEU A 122 -11.09 9.04 14.68
N ALA A 123 -11.89 9.63 15.57
CA ALA A 123 -12.16 9.07 16.89
C ALA A 123 -12.81 7.69 16.82
N GLY A 124 -12.20 6.71 17.51
CA GLY A 124 -12.66 5.32 17.53
C GLY A 124 -12.71 4.63 16.16
N THR A 125 -11.96 5.15 15.17
CA THR A 125 -11.98 4.60 13.82
C THR A 125 -11.30 3.24 13.77
N HIS A 126 -11.94 2.31 13.07
CA HIS A 126 -11.37 1.02 12.75
C HIS A 126 -10.77 1.09 11.35
N PHE A 127 -9.61 0.48 11.18
CA PHE A 127 -8.92 0.47 9.90
C PHE A 127 -8.98 -0.93 9.28
N ALA A 128 -9.00 -0.97 7.95
CA ALA A 128 -8.75 -2.18 7.18
C ALA A 128 -7.62 -1.90 6.20
N LEU A 129 -6.78 -2.91 5.96
CA LEU A 129 -5.73 -2.85 4.98
C LEU A 129 -5.82 -4.09 4.11
N THR A 130 -5.75 -3.92 2.79
CA THR A 130 -5.65 -5.04 1.85
C THR A 130 -4.51 -4.76 0.90
N SER A 131 -3.66 -5.74 0.66
CA SER A 131 -2.65 -5.72 -0.38
C SER A 131 -2.68 -7.03 -1.12
N SER A 132 -2.68 -7.00 -2.44
CA SER A 132 -2.65 -8.22 -3.25
C SER A 132 -1.74 -8.06 -4.46
N MET A 133 -1.21 -9.20 -4.90
CA MET A 133 -0.39 -9.34 -6.08
C MET A 133 -0.96 -10.49 -6.91
N ARG A 134 -1.17 -10.25 -8.20
CA ARG A 134 -1.40 -11.30 -9.20
C ARG A 134 -0.20 -11.36 -10.13
N TYR A 135 0.23 -12.55 -10.47
CA TYR A 135 1.28 -12.80 -11.45
C TYR A 135 0.76 -13.77 -12.51
N ASP A 136 1.03 -13.45 -13.77
CA ASP A 136 0.73 -14.32 -14.90
C ASP A 136 2.06 -14.80 -15.49
N GLU A 137 2.37 -16.08 -15.29
CA GLU A 137 3.63 -16.69 -15.75
C GLU A 137 3.74 -16.72 -17.29
N GLN A 138 2.62 -16.79 -18.01
CA GLN A 138 2.62 -16.89 -19.47
C GLN A 138 2.99 -15.57 -20.13
N THR A 139 2.52 -14.47 -19.56
CA THR A 139 2.75 -13.11 -20.07
C THR A 139 3.88 -12.40 -19.36
N GLY A 140 4.25 -12.85 -18.16
CA GLY A 140 5.17 -12.16 -17.27
C GLY A 140 4.58 -10.92 -16.62
N ASN A 141 3.27 -10.69 -16.71
CA ASN A 141 2.62 -9.50 -16.16
C ASN A 141 2.34 -9.65 -14.68
N SER A 142 2.37 -8.53 -13.94
CA SER A 142 1.96 -8.47 -12.54
C SER A 142 0.99 -7.33 -12.28
N GLN A 143 0.09 -7.56 -11.33
CA GLN A 143 -0.89 -6.58 -10.87
C GLN A 143 -0.79 -6.46 -9.37
N PHE A 144 -0.48 -5.25 -8.90
CA PHE A 144 -0.44 -4.89 -7.50
C PHE A 144 -1.68 -4.09 -7.16
N ARG A 145 -2.35 -4.45 -6.07
CA ARG A 145 -3.51 -3.72 -5.54
C ARG A 145 -3.28 -3.45 -4.07
N SER A 146 -3.48 -2.23 -3.63
CA SER A 146 -3.38 -1.85 -2.23
C SER A 146 -4.54 -0.94 -1.85
N ALA A 147 -5.16 -1.21 -0.71
CA ALA A 147 -6.25 -0.41 -0.19
C ALA A 147 -6.10 -0.22 1.32
N VAL A 148 -6.39 0.99 1.79
CA VAL A 148 -6.49 1.34 3.20
C VAL A 148 -7.84 1.98 3.42
N GLU A 149 -8.59 1.46 4.37
CA GLU A 149 -9.90 2.00 4.73
C GLU A 149 -9.88 2.45 6.19
N ALA A 150 -10.27 3.69 6.43
CA ALA A 150 -10.63 4.22 7.73
C ALA A 150 -12.16 4.22 7.80
N ALA A 151 -12.73 3.25 8.51
CA ALA A 151 -14.17 2.94 8.46
C ALA A 151 -15.05 4.16 8.74
N GLY A 152 -15.91 4.49 7.78
CA GLY A 152 -16.82 5.66 7.85
C GLY A 152 -16.13 7.01 7.66
N VAL A 153 -14.82 7.05 7.44
CA VAL A 153 -14.03 8.28 7.21
C VAL A 153 -13.54 8.38 5.78
N VAL A 154 -12.70 7.44 5.31
CA VAL A 154 -12.14 7.47 3.95
C VAL A 154 -11.57 6.11 3.55
N GLY A 155 -11.75 5.72 2.30
CA GLY A 155 -11.02 4.67 1.63
C GLY A 155 -9.96 5.24 0.70
N LEU A 156 -8.79 4.63 0.65
CA LEU A 156 -7.69 4.98 -0.25
C LEU A 156 -7.27 3.73 -1.02
N GLU A 157 -7.13 3.83 -2.33
CA GLU A 157 -6.64 2.75 -3.17
C GLU A 157 -5.43 3.22 -3.98
N PHE A 158 -4.44 2.34 -4.08
CA PHE A 158 -3.29 2.50 -4.94
C PHE A 158 -2.99 1.17 -5.65
N ASN A 159 -3.11 1.19 -6.97
CA ASN A 159 -3.07 0.02 -7.81
C ASN A 159 -2.07 0.26 -8.94
N PHE A 160 -1.25 -0.74 -9.26
CA PHE A 160 -0.22 -0.62 -10.28
C PHE A 160 -0.07 -1.93 -11.05
N ASP A 161 -0.09 -1.84 -12.38
CA ASP A 161 0.06 -2.95 -13.31
C ASP A 161 1.38 -2.81 -14.07
N LEU A 162 2.12 -3.91 -14.12
CA LEU A 162 3.45 -4.01 -14.70
C LEU A 162 3.50 -5.13 -15.73
N GLY A 163 4.03 -4.81 -16.90
CA GLY A 163 4.50 -5.78 -17.88
C GLY A 163 5.93 -6.20 -17.61
N ASN A 164 6.32 -7.32 -18.21
CA ASN A 164 7.68 -7.85 -18.19
C ASN A 164 8.30 -8.01 -16.78
N SER A 165 7.49 -8.44 -15.81
CA SER A 165 7.90 -8.58 -14.41
C SER A 165 8.54 -9.93 -14.06
N ALA A 166 8.68 -10.86 -15.00
CA ALA A 166 9.22 -12.20 -14.73
C ALA A 166 10.62 -12.18 -14.07
N GLU A 167 11.51 -11.29 -14.53
CA GLU A 167 12.85 -11.14 -13.96
C GLU A 167 12.80 -10.59 -12.52
N LEU A 168 11.88 -9.65 -12.26
CA LEU A 168 11.67 -9.11 -10.91
C LEU A 168 11.13 -10.19 -9.97
N MET A 169 10.11 -10.93 -10.41
CA MET A 169 9.47 -11.97 -9.60
C MET A 169 10.43 -13.12 -9.30
N SER A 170 11.22 -13.56 -10.27
CA SER A 170 12.24 -14.59 -10.07
C SER A 170 13.36 -14.11 -9.16
N THR A 171 13.87 -12.88 -9.34
CA THR A 171 14.87 -12.30 -8.43
C THR A 171 14.33 -12.18 -7.01
N SER A 172 13.07 -11.79 -6.83
CA SER A 172 12.41 -11.75 -5.52
C SER A 172 12.35 -13.13 -4.87
N LEU A 173 12.00 -14.17 -5.62
CA LEU A 173 11.98 -15.55 -5.12
C LEU A 173 13.39 -16.03 -4.74
N GLU A 174 14.40 -15.74 -5.57
CA GLU A 174 15.80 -16.05 -5.26
C GLU A 174 16.24 -15.40 -3.94
N MET A 175 15.88 -14.13 -3.71
CA MET A 175 16.19 -13.43 -2.45
C MET A 175 15.50 -14.07 -1.25
N GLN A 176 14.25 -14.50 -1.41
CA GLN A 176 13.50 -15.17 -0.35
C GLN A 176 14.11 -16.54 0.01
N GLN A 177 14.65 -17.24 -0.98
CA GLN A 177 15.29 -18.54 -0.78
C GLN A 177 16.72 -18.45 -0.25
N GLN A 178 17.36 -17.28 -0.36
CA GLN A 178 18.67 -17.02 0.25
C GLN A 178 18.49 -16.79 1.76
N GLY A 179 19.06 -17.69 2.57
CA GLY A 179 19.01 -17.62 4.03
C GLY A 179 19.76 -16.42 4.62
N SER A 180 19.76 -16.30 5.95
CA SER A 180 20.21 -15.13 6.71
C SER A 180 21.71 -14.77 6.62
N GLU A 181 22.54 -15.62 5.99
CA GLU A 181 23.98 -15.42 5.86
C GLU A 181 24.36 -15.21 4.38
N ILE A 182 24.10 -14.00 3.88
CA ILE A 182 24.51 -13.58 2.54
C ILE A 182 25.87 -12.87 2.65
N THR A 183 26.82 -13.23 1.80
CA THR A 183 28.09 -12.50 1.68
C THR A 183 27.87 -11.14 1.02
N LEU A 184 28.69 -10.14 1.34
CA LEU A 184 28.62 -8.81 0.69
C LEU A 184 28.65 -8.90 -0.84
N GLU A 185 29.41 -9.84 -1.41
CA GLU A 185 29.50 -10.03 -2.86
C GLU A 185 28.18 -10.56 -3.45
N GLN A 186 27.52 -11.51 -2.78
CA GLN A 186 26.19 -11.98 -3.17
C GLN A 186 25.14 -10.88 -3.01
N GLU A 187 25.20 -10.09 -1.95
CA GLU A 187 24.28 -8.97 -1.74
C GLU A 187 24.38 -7.94 -2.89
N LEU A 188 25.60 -7.56 -3.27
CA LEU A 188 25.83 -6.63 -4.39
C LEU A 188 25.35 -7.21 -5.73
N GLN A 189 25.53 -8.52 -5.96
CA GLN A 189 24.99 -9.19 -7.14
C GLN A 189 23.46 -9.17 -7.15
N MET A 190 22.80 -9.42 -6.02
CA MET A 190 21.34 -9.37 -5.91
C MET A 190 20.81 -7.95 -6.10
N GLN A 191 21.47 -6.94 -5.54
CA GLN A 191 21.11 -5.53 -5.78
C GLN A 191 21.24 -5.16 -7.26
N SER A 192 22.29 -5.64 -7.94
CA SER A 192 22.46 -5.41 -9.38
C SER A 192 21.37 -6.10 -10.21
N LYS A 193 21.00 -7.34 -9.87
CA LYS A 193 19.90 -8.06 -10.53
C LYS A 193 18.58 -7.34 -10.35
N LEU A 194 18.26 -6.93 -9.12
CA LEU A 194 17.06 -6.14 -8.83
C LEU A 194 17.00 -4.85 -9.65
N LEU A 195 18.11 -4.12 -9.73
CA LEU A 195 18.15 -2.88 -10.50
C LEU A 195 17.89 -3.13 -11.99
N SER A 196 18.51 -4.15 -12.57
CA SER A 196 18.28 -4.58 -13.95
C SER A 196 16.82 -4.98 -14.19
N ALA A 197 16.27 -5.80 -13.29
CA ALA A 197 14.88 -6.24 -13.35
C ALA A 197 13.90 -5.05 -13.24
N LEU A 198 14.16 -4.09 -12.37
CA LEU A 198 13.34 -2.88 -12.24
C LEU A 198 13.39 -2.02 -13.51
N GLN A 199 14.54 -1.94 -14.17
CA GLN A 199 14.69 -1.19 -15.43
C GLN A 199 13.98 -1.86 -16.61
N SER A 200 13.85 -3.19 -16.58
CA SER A 200 13.19 -3.95 -17.65
C SER A 200 11.66 -3.98 -17.55
N LEU A 201 11.10 -3.58 -16.41
CA LEU A 201 9.66 -3.47 -16.20
C LEU A 201 9.00 -2.47 -17.16
N GLU A 202 7.77 -2.80 -17.55
CA GLU A 202 6.95 -1.98 -18.42
C GLU A 202 5.75 -1.42 -17.62
N PRO A 203 5.71 -0.12 -17.26
CA PRO A 203 4.53 0.45 -16.61
C PRO A 203 3.32 0.38 -17.55
N GLN A 204 2.24 -0.29 -17.13
CA GLN A 204 1.03 -0.42 -17.95
C GLN A 204 -0.09 0.47 -17.42
N LYS A 205 -0.36 0.41 -16.11
CA LYS A 205 -1.47 1.14 -15.51
C LYS A 205 -1.17 1.53 -14.06
N LEU A 206 -1.54 2.75 -13.69
CA LEU A 206 -1.56 3.22 -12.31
C LEU A 206 -2.94 3.78 -12.01
N THR A 207 -3.56 3.31 -10.93
CA THR A 207 -4.81 3.87 -10.41
C THR A 207 -4.59 4.34 -8.98
N PHE A 208 -4.99 5.57 -8.70
CA PHE A 208 -5.16 6.10 -7.36
C PHE A 208 -6.63 6.46 -7.16
N ALA A 209 -7.20 6.06 -6.03
CA ALA A 209 -8.56 6.45 -5.69
C ALA A 209 -8.69 6.88 -4.24
N ILE A 210 -9.58 7.85 -4.02
CA ILE A 210 -10.10 8.24 -2.71
C ILE A 210 -11.60 7.96 -2.75
N ASP A 211 -12.05 7.13 -1.82
CA ASP A 211 -13.46 6.88 -1.58
C ASP A 211 -13.89 7.62 -0.32
N GLY A 212 -14.67 8.68 -0.51
CA GLY A 212 -15.18 9.52 0.55
C GLY A 212 -16.31 8.83 1.30
N GLN A 213 -16.16 8.77 2.61
CA GLN A 213 -17.18 8.21 3.50
C GLN A 213 -17.82 9.34 4.33
N PRO A 214 -18.91 9.10 5.08
CA PRO A 214 -19.71 10.16 5.70
C PRO A 214 -18.94 11.15 6.60
N LYS A 215 -17.79 10.76 7.16
CA LYS A 215 -16.96 11.64 7.99
C LYS A 215 -15.81 12.34 7.24
N LEU A 216 -15.63 12.12 5.93
CA LEU A 216 -14.55 12.77 5.17
C LEU A 216 -14.67 14.30 5.20
N GLU A 217 -15.88 14.83 5.08
CA GLU A 217 -16.10 16.27 5.13
C GLU A 217 -15.70 16.86 6.48
N LEU A 218 -16.01 16.18 7.59
CA LEU A 218 -15.58 16.59 8.92
C LEU A 218 -14.05 16.56 9.02
N LEU A 219 -13.42 15.48 8.55
CA LEU A 219 -11.96 15.34 8.54
C LEU A 219 -11.29 16.48 7.78
N VAL A 220 -11.74 16.76 6.56
CA VAL A 220 -11.19 17.83 5.72
C VAL A 220 -11.40 19.19 6.37
N THR A 221 -12.60 19.45 6.92
CA THR A 221 -12.93 20.73 7.56
C THR A 221 -12.05 21.00 8.78
N GLU A 222 -11.85 20.01 9.65
CA GLU A 222 -11.00 20.14 10.83
C GLU A 222 -9.52 20.32 10.46
N LEU A 223 -9.03 19.56 9.47
CA LEU A 223 -7.67 19.72 8.96
C LEU A 223 -7.44 21.10 8.35
N LEU A 224 -8.39 21.65 7.57
CA LEU A 224 -8.30 23.00 7.03
C LEU A 224 -8.34 24.05 8.16
N THR A 225 -9.24 23.88 9.12
CA THR A 225 -9.38 24.79 10.26
C THR A 225 -8.10 24.84 11.10
N SER A 226 -7.44 23.68 11.30
CA SER A 226 -6.15 23.60 12.00
C SER A 226 -5.04 24.43 11.31
N LYS A 227 -5.19 24.67 10.01
CA LYS A 227 -4.28 25.50 9.19
C LYS A 227 -4.79 26.93 9.00
N GLY A 228 -5.88 27.32 9.68
CA GLY A 228 -6.50 28.64 9.55
C GLY A 228 -7.20 28.88 8.22
N LEU A 229 -7.64 27.81 7.54
CA LEU A 229 -8.33 27.88 6.26
C LEU A 229 -9.78 27.41 6.37
N THR A 230 -10.67 28.03 5.60
CA THR A 230 -12.02 27.50 5.35
C THR A 230 -12.05 26.62 4.10
N LYS A 231 -13.13 25.84 3.94
CA LYS A 231 -13.36 25.02 2.73
C LYS A 231 -13.42 25.88 1.48
N GLU A 232 -14.07 27.04 1.54
CA GLU A 232 -14.17 27.98 0.43
C GLU A 232 -12.81 28.54 0.04
N GLN A 233 -11.99 28.93 1.02
CA GLN A 233 -10.63 29.41 0.78
C GLN A 233 -9.78 28.33 0.12
N PHE A 234 -9.88 27.08 0.60
CA PHE A 234 -9.20 25.94 -0.01
C PHE A 234 -9.63 25.73 -1.47
N GLN A 235 -10.94 25.74 -1.76
CA GLN A 235 -11.47 25.59 -3.11
C GLN A 235 -11.01 26.71 -4.06
N GLN A 236 -10.96 27.95 -3.58
CA GLN A 236 -10.44 29.09 -4.34
C GLN A 236 -8.95 28.92 -4.64
N MET A 237 -8.15 28.54 -3.64
CA MET A 237 -6.72 28.27 -3.81
C MET A 237 -6.47 27.14 -4.81
N LEU A 238 -7.22 26.05 -4.70
CA LEU A 238 -7.14 24.91 -5.61
C LEU A 238 -7.48 25.33 -7.05
N THR A 239 -8.55 26.10 -7.23
CA THR A 239 -8.95 26.62 -8.54
C THR A 239 -7.85 27.49 -9.16
N MET A 240 -7.26 28.39 -8.38
CA MET A 240 -6.15 29.24 -8.84
C MET A 240 -4.89 28.43 -9.20
N GLN A 241 -4.58 27.38 -8.43
CA GLN A 241 -3.44 26.51 -8.74
C GLN A 241 -3.71 25.70 -10.02
N LEU A 242 -4.88 25.08 -10.14
CA LEU A 242 -5.27 24.31 -11.32
C LEU A 242 -5.36 25.15 -12.59
N ALA A 243 -5.68 26.44 -12.49
CA ALA A 243 -5.65 27.36 -13.64
C ALA A 243 -4.25 27.50 -14.25
N GLN A 244 -3.18 27.28 -13.47
CA GLN A 244 -1.79 27.32 -13.92
C GLN A 244 -1.24 25.94 -14.29
N VAL A 245 -1.95 24.86 -13.95
CA VAL A 245 -1.56 23.51 -14.33
C VAL A 245 -1.98 23.28 -15.78
N PRO A 246 -1.05 22.92 -16.68
CA PRO A 246 -1.38 22.69 -18.07
C PRO A 246 -1.91 21.26 -18.24
N VAL A 247 -3.16 21.05 -17.86
CA VAL A 247 -3.91 19.82 -18.10
C VAL A 247 -5.26 20.18 -18.69
N SER A 248 -5.96 19.21 -19.26
CA SER A 248 -7.29 19.43 -19.84
C SER A 248 -8.29 19.94 -18.80
N ASP A 249 -9.32 20.63 -19.29
CA ASP A 249 -10.41 21.09 -18.44
C ASP A 249 -11.15 19.91 -17.80
N ALA A 250 -11.19 18.74 -18.44
CA ALA A 250 -11.76 17.53 -17.86
C ALA A 250 -11.01 17.10 -16.59
N VAL A 251 -9.67 17.08 -16.63
CA VAL A 251 -8.84 16.79 -15.46
C VAL A 251 -9.07 17.81 -14.34
N LYS A 252 -9.09 19.11 -14.68
CA LYS A 252 -9.36 20.18 -13.70
C LYS A 252 -10.75 20.01 -13.07
N GLN A 253 -11.76 19.68 -13.88
CA GLN A 253 -13.13 19.43 -13.41
C GLN A 253 -13.20 18.23 -12.47
N GLY A 254 -12.50 17.13 -12.76
CA GLY A 254 -12.44 15.98 -11.87
C GLY A 254 -11.86 16.34 -10.48
N ILE A 255 -10.75 17.08 -10.45
CA ILE A 255 -10.11 17.49 -9.20
C ILE A 255 -10.98 18.49 -8.41
N THR A 256 -11.52 19.50 -9.09
CA THR A 256 -12.41 20.51 -8.47
C THR A 256 -13.75 19.92 -8.03
N GLY A 257 -14.28 18.94 -8.76
CA GLY A 257 -15.47 18.17 -8.41
C GLY A 257 -15.29 17.46 -7.09
N PHE A 258 -14.20 16.69 -6.93
CA PHE A 258 -13.88 16.06 -5.65
C PHE A 258 -13.68 17.08 -4.52
N ALA A 259 -12.95 18.18 -4.74
CA ALA A 259 -12.77 19.20 -3.70
C ALA A 259 -14.09 19.89 -3.27
N SER A 260 -15.10 19.84 -4.13
CA SER A 260 -16.43 20.39 -3.86
C SER A 260 -17.29 19.41 -3.07
N GLY A 261 -17.39 18.16 -3.51
CA GLY A 261 -18.30 17.17 -2.92
C GLY A 261 -17.68 16.16 -1.97
N LEU A 262 -16.38 15.89 -2.06
CA LEU A 262 -15.62 14.93 -1.23
C LEU A 262 -16.21 13.51 -1.25
N ASN A 263 -16.85 13.11 -2.36
CA ASN A 263 -17.45 11.78 -2.48
C ASN A 263 -16.46 10.78 -3.04
N THR A 264 -15.85 11.07 -4.19
CA THR A 264 -14.87 10.16 -4.78
C THR A 264 -13.87 10.95 -5.61
N LEU A 265 -12.61 10.52 -5.60
CA LEU A 265 -11.60 10.92 -6.58
C LEU A 265 -11.00 9.66 -7.18
N LYS A 266 -10.89 9.60 -8.50
CA LYS A 266 -10.17 8.53 -9.18
C LYS A 266 -9.26 9.12 -10.24
N VAL A 267 -7.99 8.75 -10.17
CA VAL A 267 -6.94 9.11 -11.12
C VAL A 267 -6.44 7.81 -11.74
N ASP A 268 -6.64 7.66 -13.05
CA ASP A 268 -6.13 6.55 -13.83
C ASP A 268 -5.09 7.08 -14.83
N VAL A 269 -3.95 6.40 -14.88
CA VAL A 269 -2.89 6.57 -15.87
C VAL A 269 -2.70 5.24 -16.54
N SER A 270 -2.57 5.22 -17.87
CA SER A 270 -2.26 4.01 -18.62
C SER A 270 -1.37 4.31 -19.82
N VAL A 271 -0.49 3.37 -20.14
CA VAL A 271 0.42 3.48 -21.28
C VAL A 271 0.07 2.35 -22.25
N ASP A 272 -0.35 2.73 -23.45
CA ASP A 272 -0.84 1.76 -24.45
C ASP A 272 0.30 0.99 -25.14
N GLU A 273 1.48 1.61 -25.24
CA GLU A 273 2.66 1.00 -25.83
C GLU A 273 3.53 0.34 -24.77
N ALA A 274 3.90 -0.92 -24.99
CA ALA A 274 4.87 -1.62 -24.16
C ALA A 274 6.23 -0.91 -24.25
N MET A 275 6.63 -0.27 -23.16
CA MET A 275 7.90 0.44 -23.04
C MET A 275 8.47 0.25 -21.65
N ASN A 276 9.79 0.06 -21.58
CA ASN A 276 10.47 -0.05 -20.30
C ASN A 276 10.56 1.32 -19.59
N PHE A 277 10.92 1.32 -18.31
CA PHE A 277 11.01 2.55 -17.51
C PHE A 277 11.93 3.61 -18.10
N ASP A 278 13.03 3.24 -18.75
CA ASP A 278 13.96 4.19 -19.35
C ASP A 278 13.32 4.92 -20.54
N ALA A 279 12.70 4.17 -21.45
CA ALA A 279 11.98 4.73 -22.60
C ALA A 279 10.77 5.55 -22.14
N PHE A 280 10.01 5.06 -21.16
CA PHE A 280 8.91 5.79 -20.54
C PHE A 280 9.39 7.13 -19.95
N SER A 281 10.44 7.11 -19.15
CA SER A 281 11.00 8.31 -18.52
C SER A 281 11.50 9.33 -19.56
N GLN A 282 12.16 8.86 -20.62
CA GLN A 282 12.58 9.74 -21.72
C GLN A 282 11.38 10.35 -22.45
N GLN A 283 10.34 9.57 -22.72
CA GLN A 283 9.12 10.06 -23.38
C GLN A 283 8.40 11.12 -22.52
N VAL A 284 8.27 10.88 -21.22
CA VAL A 284 7.72 11.86 -20.27
C VAL A 284 8.55 13.15 -20.26
N GLN A 285 9.88 13.05 -20.25
CA GLN A 285 10.76 14.23 -20.29
C GLN A 285 10.65 15.01 -21.60
N MET A 286 10.54 14.34 -22.74
CA MET A 286 10.33 14.99 -24.04
C MET A 286 8.98 15.73 -24.09
N LEU A 287 7.95 15.16 -23.47
CA LEU A 287 6.60 15.74 -23.40
C LEU A 287 6.42 16.72 -22.23
N ALA A 288 7.43 16.95 -21.39
CA ALA A 288 7.30 17.81 -20.20
C ALA A 288 6.93 19.27 -20.54
N ALA A 289 7.29 19.73 -21.74
CA ALA A 289 6.93 21.05 -22.26
C ALA A 289 5.66 21.04 -23.14
N ASP A 290 5.07 19.85 -23.40
CA ASP A 290 3.83 19.65 -24.16
C ASP A 290 2.81 18.90 -23.30
N PRO A 291 2.06 19.61 -22.45
CA PRO A 291 1.25 18.96 -21.43
C PRO A 291 -0.01 18.27 -21.99
N GLU A 292 -0.55 18.74 -23.12
CA GLU A 292 -1.61 18.02 -23.85
C GLU A 292 -1.08 16.71 -24.45
N GLY A 293 0.13 16.75 -25.02
CA GLY A 293 0.83 15.55 -25.48
C GLY A 293 1.10 14.55 -24.35
N LEU A 294 1.52 15.05 -23.18
CA LEU A 294 1.76 14.23 -21.99
C LEU A 294 0.48 13.59 -21.47
N GLU A 295 -0.62 14.33 -21.37
CA GLU A 295 -1.93 13.80 -20.96
C GLU A 295 -2.40 12.67 -21.88
N LYS A 296 -2.27 12.87 -23.20
CA LYS A 296 -2.63 11.87 -24.19
C LYS A 296 -1.75 10.63 -24.14
N PHE A 297 -0.43 10.83 -23.97
CA PHE A 297 0.53 9.73 -23.85
C PHE A 297 0.27 8.87 -22.61
N LEU A 298 -0.08 9.50 -21.49
CA LEU A 298 -0.42 8.83 -20.23
C LEU A 298 -1.87 8.32 -20.17
N ASN A 299 -2.66 8.54 -21.23
CA ASN A 299 -4.10 8.31 -21.27
C ASN A 299 -4.78 8.70 -19.94
N LEU A 300 -4.41 9.88 -19.43
CA LEU A 300 -4.73 10.31 -18.09
C LEU A 300 -6.23 10.59 -17.98
N THR A 301 -6.89 9.89 -17.06
CA THR A 301 -8.30 10.13 -16.73
C THR A 301 -8.41 10.51 -15.27
N VAL A 302 -9.06 11.65 -15.00
CA VAL A 302 -9.40 12.07 -13.64
C VAL A 302 -10.89 12.30 -13.54
N SER A 303 -11.52 11.63 -12.58
CA SER A 303 -12.93 11.78 -12.26
C SER A 303 -13.08 12.07 -10.78
N GLY A 304 -13.95 13.01 -10.43
CA GLY A 304 -14.21 13.30 -9.04
C GLY A 304 -15.54 14.02 -8.84
N SER A 305 -16.15 13.77 -7.68
CA SER A 305 -17.46 14.28 -7.29
C SER A 305 -17.55 14.49 -5.79
#